data_AF-A0A975JLR3-F1
#
_entry.id   AF-A0A975JLR3-F1
#
_cell.length_a   1.000
_cell.length_b   1.000
_cell.length_c   1.000
_cell.angle_alpha   90.00
_cell.angle_beta   90.00
_cell.angle_gamma   90.00
#
_symmetry.space_group_name_H-M   'P 1'
#
loop_
_entity.id
_entity.type
_entity.pdbx_description
1 polymer ?
#
loop_
_entity_poly.entity_id
_entity_poly.type
_entity_poly.pdbx_seq_one_letter_code
_entity_poly.pdbx_strand_id
1 'polypeptide(L)'
;MLAYSSSTVSDISVDAFAHLLALDVASLRYDDWLGQIAQRIPAAYGLPRGTQVAFAPSGTDLEYVALAAVRERAPGGIHNILLGADEIGSGCIHSAHGRYFANETALGIAVEPARDVAGLGPISLVDIPVRCGRGVARSSSDIAKEMAREIELAKREAKHSLVHCVHGSKTGLVLPKGNISRT
;
A
#
# COMPACT_ATOMS: atom_id res chain seq x y z
N MET A 1 -20.17 19.45 -18.23
CA MET A 1 -18.87 19.88 -17.68
C MET A 1 -18.08 18.61 -17.36
N LEU A 2 -16.90 18.43 -17.95
CA LEU A 2 -16.04 17.26 -17.73
C LEU A 2 -15.10 17.58 -16.56
N ALA A 3 -15.03 16.71 -15.56
CA ALA A 3 -14.15 16.86 -14.41
C ALA A 3 -13.18 15.67 -14.36
N TYR A 4 -11.88 15.94 -14.22
CA TYR A 4 -10.81 14.93 -14.41
C TYR A 4 -9.83 14.96 -13.23
N SER A 5 -9.37 13.78 -12.80
CA SER A 5 -8.30 13.62 -11.81
C SER A 5 -7.43 12.40 -12.14
N SER A 6 -6.14 12.41 -11.78
CA SER A 6 -5.23 11.29 -11.99
C SER A 6 -4.07 11.29 -11.00
N SER A 7 -3.72 10.13 -10.46
CA SER A 7 -2.35 9.63 -10.59
C SER A 7 -2.30 8.36 -11.47
N THR A 8 -3.45 7.69 -11.67
CA THR A 8 -3.70 6.65 -12.69
C THR A 8 -5.16 6.70 -13.18
N VAL A 9 -5.64 7.90 -13.51
CA VAL A 9 -6.98 8.32 -14.04
C VAL A 9 -8.22 7.74 -13.33
N SER A 10 -8.95 8.61 -12.62
CA SER A 10 -10.32 8.35 -12.16
C SER A 10 -11.16 9.62 -12.34
N ASP A 11 -12.42 9.48 -12.79
CA ASP A 11 -13.33 10.61 -12.91
C ASP A 11 -13.70 11.15 -11.52
N ILE A 12 -13.48 12.45 -11.31
CA ILE A 12 -13.97 13.16 -10.12
C ILE A 12 -15.37 13.68 -10.42
N SER A 13 -16.31 13.53 -9.49
CA SER A 13 -17.66 14.07 -9.70
C SER A 13 -17.64 15.59 -9.78
N VAL A 14 -18.60 16.17 -10.50
CA VAL A 14 -18.77 17.63 -10.59
C VAL A 14 -18.88 18.28 -9.20
N ASP A 15 -19.63 17.65 -8.30
CA ASP A 15 -19.81 18.15 -6.94
C ASP A 15 -18.50 18.09 -6.13
N ALA A 16 -17.72 17.03 -6.27
CA ALA A 16 -16.42 16.91 -5.63
C ALA A 16 -15.43 17.95 -6.18
N PHE A 17 -15.47 18.23 -7.48
CA PHE A 17 -14.65 19.27 -8.09
C PHE A 17 -15.06 20.67 -7.63
N ALA A 18 -16.37 20.95 -7.59
CA ALA A 18 -16.89 22.22 -7.06
C ALA A 18 -16.51 22.41 -5.58
N HIS A 19 -16.54 21.34 -4.78
CA HIS A 19 -16.09 21.37 -3.39
C HIS A 19 -14.61 21.75 -3.29
N LEU A 20 -13.73 21.16 -4.12
CA LEU A 20 -12.30 21.50 -4.13
C LEU A 20 -12.05 22.96 -4.49
N LEU A 21 -12.78 23.51 -5.47
CA LEU A 21 -12.67 24.92 -5.86
C LEU A 21 -13.13 25.89 -4.76
N ALA A 22 -14.03 25.46 -3.89
CA ALA A 22 -14.51 26.26 -2.77
C ALA A 22 -13.58 26.20 -1.54
N LEU A 23 -12.57 25.32 -1.53
CA LEU A 23 -11.61 25.25 -0.43
C LEU A 23 -10.59 26.40 -0.54
N ASP A 24 -10.54 27.23 0.50
CA ASP A 24 -9.45 28.18 0.69
C ASP A 24 -8.23 27.46 1.27
N VAL A 25 -7.52 26.72 0.42
CA VAL A 25 -6.34 25.94 0.82
C VAL A 25 -5.21 26.79 1.39
N ALA A 26 -5.17 28.10 1.10
CA ALA A 26 -4.12 29.00 1.56
C ALA A 26 -4.25 29.38 3.04
N SER A 27 -5.47 29.32 3.59
CA SER A 27 -5.71 29.62 5.01
C SER A 27 -5.71 28.37 5.91
N LEU A 28 -5.67 27.17 5.33
CA LEU A 28 -5.65 25.92 6.08
C LEU A 28 -4.25 25.61 6.60
N ARG A 29 -4.14 25.39 7.91
CA ARG A 29 -2.96 24.73 8.46
C ARG A 29 -2.95 23.27 8.03
N TYR A 30 -1.81 22.81 7.55
CA TYR A 30 -1.68 21.47 6.95
C TYR A 30 -1.96 20.34 7.94
N ASP A 31 -1.54 20.49 9.19
CA ASP A 31 -1.80 19.56 10.30
C ASP A 31 -3.29 19.44 10.63
N ASP A 32 -3.98 20.57 10.76
CA ASP A 32 -5.43 20.60 11.02
C ASP A 32 -6.21 19.97 9.87
N TRP A 33 -5.79 20.24 8.63
CA TRP A 33 -6.41 19.66 7.44
C TRP A 33 -6.23 18.15 7.35
N LEU A 34 -5.01 17.65 7.59
CA LEU A 34 -4.77 16.21 7.67
C LEU A 34 -5.58 15.55 8.79
N GLY A 35 -5.71 16.22 9.94
CA GLY A 35 -6.56 15.77 11.05
C GLY A 35 -8.03 15.62 10.63
N GLN A 36 -8.57 16.60 9.89
CA GLN A 36 -9.93 16.54 9.35
C GLN A 36 -10.09 15.39 8.33
N ILE A 37 -9.12 15.22 7.42
CA ILE A 37 -9.16 14.12 6.44
C ILE A 37 -9.09 12.76 7.16
N ALA A 38 -8.22 12.62 8.16
CA ALA A 38 -8.08 11.38 8.94
C ALA A 38 -9.38 10.98 9.64
N GLN A 39 -10.21 11.94 10.05
CA GLN A 39 -11.54 11.66 10.62
C GLN A 39 -12.56 11.26 9.56
N ARG A 40 -12.48 11.85 8.36
CA ARG A 40 -13.44 11.63 7.26
C ARG A 40 -13.21 10.30 6.53
N ILE A 41 -11.96 9.87 6.35
CA ILE A 41 -11.62 8.64 5.62
C ILE A 41 -12.33 7.41 6.24
N PRO A 42 -12.20 7.10 7.55
CA PRO A 42 -12.87 5.95 8.14
C PRO A 42 -14.38 5.97 7.94
N ALA A 43 -15.01 7.14 8.07
CA ALA A 43 -16.45 7.29 7.86
C ALA A 43 -16.85 7.03 6.40
N ALA A 44 -16.10 7.56 5.44
CA ALA A 44 -16.36 7.37 4.01
C ALA A 44 -16.25 5.90 3.58
N TYR A 45 -15.33 5.14 4.18
CA TYR A 45 -15.14 3.72 3.90
C TYR A 45 -15.91 2.78 4.86
N GLY A 46 -16.73 3.32 5.77
CA GLY A 46 -17.49 2.52 6.74
C GLY A 46 -16.59 1.69 7.68
N LEU A 47 -15.39 2.18 7.99
CA LEU A 47 -14.41 1.48 8.82
C LEU A 47 -14.78 1.57 10.32
N PRO A 48 -14.34 0.59 11.14
CA PRO A 48 -14.59 0.61 12.58
C PRO A 48 -14.12 1.89 13.27
N ARG A 49 -14.84 2.29 14.32
CA ARG A 49 -14.42 3.41 15.16
C ARG A 49 -13.04 3.11 15.78
N GLY A 50 -12.15 4.10 15.74
CA GLY A 50 -10.78 3.98 16.24
C GLY A 50 -9.76 3.48 15.21
N THR A 51 -10.17 3.24 13.96
CA THR A 51 -9.21 3.04 12.86
C THR A 51 -8.26 4.23 12.76
N GLN A 52 -6.96 3.94 12.86
CA GLN A 52 -5.90 4.92 12.67
C GLN A 52 -5.64 5.12 11.18
N VAL A 53 -5.33 6.36 10.79
CA VAL A 53 -4.98 6.74 9.41
C VAL A 53 -3.55 7.24 9.41
N ALA A 54 -2.72 6.71 8.52
CA ALA A 54 -1.38 7.20 8.26
C ALA A 54 -1.33 7.89 6.90
N PHE A 55 -0.69 9.05 6.84
CA PHE A 55 -0.37 9.74 5.59
C PHE A 55 1.12 9.63 5.34
N ALA A 56 1.50 9.51 4.07
CA ALA A 56 2.89 9.57 3.64
C ALA A 56 2.99 10.32 2.30
N PRO A 57 4.18 10.84 1.94
CA PRO A 57 4.37 11.59 0.70
C PRO A 57 4.05 10.81 -0.58
N SER A 58 4.18 9.47 -0.54
CA SER A 58 3.84 8.58 -1.65
C SER A 58 3.32 7.22 -1.17
N GLY A 59 2.74 6.44 -2.08
CA GLY A 59 2.40 5.04 -1.82
C GLY A 59 3.62 4.17 -1.50
N THR A 60 4.78 4.49 -2.11
CA THR A 60 6.04 3.79 -1.84
C THR A 60 6.52 4.01 -0.41
N ASP A 61 6.28 5.20 0.18
CA ASP A 61 6.58 5.48 1.59
C ASP A 61 5.66 4.71 2.55
N LEU A 62 4.39 4.48 2.17
CA LEU A 62 3.42 3.74 3.00
C LEU A 62 3.84 2.27 3.21
N GLU A 63 4.65 1.68 2.33
CA GLU A 63 5.22 0.35 2.53
C GLU A 63 6.00 0.25 3.85
N TYR A 64 6.78 1.28 4.19
CA TYR A 64 7.53 1.31 5.44
C TYR A 64 6.61 1.38 6.66
N VAL A 65 5.48 2.07 6.56
CA VAL A 65 4.49 2.14 7.65
C VAL A 65 3.87 0.77 7.90
N ALA A 66 3.51 0.05 6.83
CA ALA A 66 2.95 -1.30 6.94
C ALA A 66 3.95 -2.28 7.57
N LEU A 67 5.21 -2.27 7.11
CA LEU A 67 6.29 -3.07 7.68
C LEU A 67 6.54 -2.72 9.15
N ALA A 68 6.61 -1.42 9.48
CA ALA A 68 6.83 -0.96 10.84
C ALA A 68 5.69 -1.33 11.80
N ALA A 69 4.44 -1.43 11.32
CA ALA A 69 3.27 -1.81 12.12
C ALA A 69 3.23 -3.30 12.51
N VAL A 70 3.97 -4.14 11.77
CA VAL A 70 4.04 -5.59 11.98
C VAL A 70 5.42 -6.10 12.36
N ARG A 71 6.42 -5.20 12.45
CA ARG A 71 7.76 -5.55 12.93
C ARG A 71 7.66 -6.24 14.29
N GLU A 72 8.53 -7.22 14.51
CA GLU A 72 8.63 -7.98 15.76
C GLU A 72 7.39 -8.82 16.13
N ARG A 73 6.35 -8.89 15.27
CA ARG A 73 5.20 -9.78 15.51
C ARG A 73 5.55 -11.27 15.43
N ALA A 74 6.69 -11.62 14.83
CA ALA A 74 7.19 -12.97 14.77
C ALA A 74 8.74 -12.98 14.82
N PRO A 75 9.35 -13.99 15.45
CA PRO A 75 10.80 -14.03 15.66
C PRO A 75 11.61 -14.22 14.37
N GLY A 76 11.02 -14.84 13.34
CA GLY A 76 11.65 -15.01 12.03
C GLY A 76 11.60 -13.76 11.14
N GLY A 77 10.95 -12.68 11.60
CA GLY A 77 10.78 -11.44 10.85
C GLY A 77 9.49 -11.40 10.02
N ILE A 78 9.52 -10.64 8.93
CA ILE A 78 8.37 -10.40 8.06
C ILE A 78 8.54 -11.16 6.75
N HIS A 79 7.45 -11.75 6.28
CA HIS A 79 7.31 -12.23 4.91
C HIS A 79 6.27 -11.38 4.20
N ASN A 80 6.74 -10.42 3.39
CA ASN A 80 5.88 -9.51 2.65
C ASN A 80 5.47 -10.15 1.32
N ILE A 81 4.16 -10.17 1.05
CA ILE A 81 3.53 -10.78 -0.12
C ILE A 81 2.93 -9.65 -0.93
N LEU A 82 3.55 -9.34 -2.05
CA LEU A 82 3.16 -8.29 -2.96
C LEU A 82 2.28 -8.86 -4.07
N LEU A 83 1.15 -8.23 -4.37
CA LEU A 83 0.28 -8.65 -5.47
C LEU A 83 0.50 -7.75 -6.69
N GLY A 84 1.34 -8.20 -7.61
CA GLY A 84 1.55 -7.57 -8.90
C GLY A 84 2.38 -6.30 -8.82
N ALA A 85 3.69 -6.45 -8.63
CA ALA A 85 4.66 -5.35 -8.61
C ALA A 85 4.53 -4.38 -9.80
N ASP A 86 4.21 -4.90 -10.99
CA ASP A 86 4.01 -4.10 -12.21
C ASP A 86 2.84 -3.10 -12.09
N GLU A 87 1.83 -3.41 -11.28
CA GLU A 87 0.64 -2.58 -11.12
C GLU A 87 0.85 -1.43 -10.11
N ILE A 88 1.79 -1.58 -9.17
CA ILE A 88 2.05 -0.62 -8.08
C ILE A 88 3.26 0.29 -8.35
N GLY A 89 4.04 0.03 -9.41
CA GLY A 89 5.15 0.89 -9.87
C GLY A 89 6.53 0.39 -9.44
N SER A 90 7.53 0.63 -10.29
CA SER A 90 8.88 0.04 -10.20
C SER A 90 9.66 0.39 -8.94
N GLY A 91 9.34 1.51 -8.26
CA GLY A 91 9.98 1.91 -6.99
C GLY A 91 9.50 1.12 -5.77
N CYS A 92 8.39 0.38 -5.87
CA CYS A 92 7.74 -0.27 -4.73
C CYS A 92 8.46 -1.52 -4.22
N ILE A 93 9.25 -2.20 -5.06
CA ILE A 93 9.89 -3.47 -4.68
C ILE A 93 10.93 -3.26 -3.58
N HIS A 94 11.70 -2.17 -3.64
CA HIS A 94 12.69 -1.87 -2.61
C HIS A 94 12.03 -1.58 -1.26
N SER A 95 11.04 -0.69 -1.23
CA SER A 95 10.36 -0.35 0.02
C SER A 95 9.54 -1.51 0.59
N ALA A 96 8.90 -2.32 -0.26
CA ALA A 96 8.23 -3.57 0.14
C ALA A 96 9.21 -4.60 0.73
N HIS A 97 10.48 -4.58 0.33
CA HIS A 97 11.56 -5.38 0.93
C HIS A 97 12.21 -4.70 2.15
N GLY A 98 11.68 -3.57 2.62
CA GLY A 98 12.26 -2.81 3.74
C GLY A 98 13.59 -2.17 3.41
N ARG A 99 13.81 -1.79 2.15
CA ARG A 99 15.03 -1.13 1.65
C ARG A 99 14.71 0.26 1.14
N TYR A 100 15.67 1.18 1.20
CA TYR A 100 15.51 2.52 0.64
C TYR A 100 15.25 2.44 -0.87
N PHE A 101 14.21 3.12 -1.35
CA PHE A 101 13.90 3.19 -2.78
C PHE A 101 14.55 4.39 -3.49
N ALA A 102 14.97 5.39 -2.73
CA ALA A 102 15.58 6.63 -3.20
C ALA A 102 16.94 6.88 -2.50
N ASN A 103 17.65 7.91 -2.94
CA ASN A 103 18.92 8.37 -2.36
C ASN A 103 18.73 9.33 -1.18
N GLU A 104 17.50 9.69 -0.85
CA GLU A 104 17.15 10.60 0.23
C GLU A 104 15.83 10.14 0.86
N THR A 105 15.71 10.26 2.18
CA THR A 105 14.45 10.03 2.90
C THR A 105 13.53 11.25 2.81
N ALA A 106 12.26 11.10 3.16
CA ALA A 106 11.31 12.22 3.25
C ALA A 106 11.73 13.34 4.25
N LEU A 107 12.72 13.09 5.10
CA LEU A 107 13.27 14.08 6.04
C LEU A 107 14.56 14.77 5.53
N GLY A 108 14.95 14.55 4.27
CA GLY A 108 16.16 15.14 3.70
C GLY A 108 17.46 14.41 4.10
N ILE A 109 17.35 13.19 4.65
CA ILE A 109 18.52 12.41 5.05
C ILE A 109 19.01 11.59 3.87
N ALA A 110 20.27 11.79 3.47
CA ALA A 110 20.92 11.02 2.42
C ALA A 110 21.04 9.54 2.80
N VAL A 111 20.67 8.66 1.87
CA VAL A 111 20.67 7.20 2.01
C VAL A 111 21.11 6.54 0.70
N GLU A 112 21.40 5.24 0.76
CA GLU A 112 21.77 4.47 -0.42
C GLU A 112 20.57 3.61 -0.86
N PRO A 113 20.11 3.73 -2.12
CA PRO A 113 19.06 2.87 -2.66
C PRO A 113 19.39 1.38 -2.50
N ALA A 114 18.36 0.56 -2.33
CA ALA A 114 18.43 -0.87 -2.07
C ALA A 114 19.13 -1.30 -0.76
N ARG A 115 19.66 -0.37 0.03
CA ARG A 115 20.16 -0.67 1.38
C ARG A 115 19.00 -0.86 2.35
N ASP A 116 19.14 -1.80 3.29
CA ASP A 116 18.10 -2.08 4.28
C ASP A 116 17.85 -0.87 5.19
N VAL A 117 16.57 -0.60 5.47
CA VAL A 117 16.14 0.42 6.43
C VAL A 117 16.36 -0.13 7.83
N ALA A 118 17.09 0.62 8.65
CA ALA A 118 17.43 0.21 10.00
C ALA A 118 16.17 0.06 10.88
N GLY A 119 16.14 -0.98 11.72
CA GLY A 119 15.08 -1.19 12.72
C GLY A 119 13.84 -1.94 12.23
N LEU A 120 13.77 -2.36 10.96
CA LEU A 120 12.66 -3.19 10.46
C LEU A 120 12.85 -4.70 10.70
N GLY A 121 14.08 -5.14 10.98
CA GLY A 121 14.40 -6.56 11.13
C GLY A 121 14.46 -7.31 9.79
N PRO A 122 14.56 -8.65 9.82
CA PRO A 122 14.65 -9.45 8.61
C PRO A 122 13.33 -9.44 7.85
N ILE A 123 13.41 -9.12 6.55
CA ILE A 123 12.27 -9.09 5.63
C ILE A 123 12.59 -9.97 4.43
N SER A 124 11.65 -10.85 4.10
CA SER A 124 11.61 -11.54 2.81
C SER A 124 10.42 -11.01 2.00
N LEU A 125 10.56 -11.00 0.68
CA LEU A 125 9.54 -10.50 -0.25
C LEU A 125 9.26 -11.56 -1.31
N VAL A 126 7.99 -11.75 -1.63
CA VAL A 126 7.55 -12.46 -2.83
C VAL A 126 6.59 -11.57 -3.61
N ASP A 127 6.76 -11.52 -4.93
CA ASP A 127 5.78 -10.92 -5.84
C ASP A 127 4.94 -12.03 -6.47
N ILE A 128 3.63 -11.96 -6.25
CA ILE A 128 2.65 -12.81 -6.90
C ILE A 128 2.12 -12.03 -8.10
N PRO A 129 2.55 -12.37 -9.33
CA PRO A 129 2.14 -11.62 -10.50
C PRO A 129 0.63 -11.76 -10.68
N VAL A 130 -0.06 -10.66 -10.97
CA VAL A 130 -1.52 -10.64 -11.18
C VAL A 130 -1.90 -10.87 -12.64
N ARG A 131 -0.93 -10.85 -13.55
CA ARG A 131 -1.07 -11.17 -14.97
C ARG A 131 -0.13 -12.32 -15.32
N CYS A 132 -0.53 -13.16 -16.27
CA CYS A 132 0.39 -14.16 -16.83
C CYS A 132 1.36 -13.50 -17.83
N GLY A 133 2.38 -14.24 -18.29
CA GLY A 133 3.38 -13.74 -19.26
C GLY A 133 2.82 -13.26 -20.61
N ARG A 134 1.53 -13.48 -20.88
CA ARG A 134 0.79 -12.93 -22.05
C ARG A 134 0.02 -11.64 -21.72
N GLY A 135 0.18 -11.08 -20.52
CA GLY A 135 -0.53 -9.88 -20.05
C GLY A 135 -1.97 -10.12 -19.59
N VAL A 136 -2.48 -11.35 -19.65
CA VAL A 136 -3.87 -11.68 -19.24
C VAL A 136 -3.96 -11.77 -17.72
N ALA A 137 -4.95 -11.10 -17.13
CA ALA A 137 -5.23 -11.15 -15.71
C ALA A 137 -5.45 -12.60 -15.23
N ARG A 138 -4.79 -12.98 -14.14
CA ARG A 138 -4.96 -14.28 -13.50
C ARG A 138 -6.28 -14.30 -12.73
N SER A 139 -6.82 -15.51 -12.55
CA SER A 139 -8.02 -15.67 -11.74
C SER A 139 -7.74 -15.35 -10.27
N SER A 140 -8.73 -14.80 -9.56
CA SER A 140 -8.60 -14.55 -8.12
C SER A 140 -8.35 -15.82 -7.32
N SER A 141 -8.85 -16.98 -7.79
CA SER A 141 -8.62 -18.26 -7.13
C SER A 141 -7.18 -18.75 -7.27
N ASP A 142 -6.52 -18.51 -8.41
CA ASP A 142 -5.11 -18.85 -8.59
C ASP A 142 -4.21 -17.97 -7.74
N ILE A 143 -4.49 -16.66 -7.68
CA ILE A 143 -3.78 -15.71 -6.82
C ILE A 143 -3.96 -16.11 -5.34
N ALA A 144 -5.19 -16.40 -4.91
CA ALA A 144 -5.47 -16.80 -3.53
C ALA A 144 -4.76 -18.12 -3.14
N LYS A 145 -4.66 -19.09 -4.06
CA LYS A 145 -3.92 -20.34 -3.83
C LYS A 145 -2.43 -20.09 -3.65
N GLU A 146 -1.85 -19.19 -4.44
CA GLU A 146 -0.44 -18.82 -4.31
C GLU A 146 -0.17 -18.07 -3.01
N MET A 147 -1.02 -17.09 -2.68
CA MET A 147 -0.97 -16.38 -1.39
C MET A 147 -1.03 -17.36 -0.21
N ALA A 148 -1.94 -18.35 -0.24
CA ALA A 148 -2.05 -19.34 0.82
C ALA A 148 -0.78 -20.18 0.97
N ARG A 149 -0.06 -20.48 -0.12
CA ARG A 149 1.22 -21.19 -0.07
C ARG A 149 2.31 -20.36 0.59
N GLU A 150 2.42 -19.08 0.21
CA GLU A 150 3.41 -18.16 0.79
C GLU A 150 3.13 -17.89 2.28
N ILE A 151 1.85 -17.81 2.67
CA ILE A 151 1.47 -17.69 4.09
C ILE A 151 1.88 -18.94 4.87
N GLU A 152 1.66 -20.14 4.33
CA GLU A 152 2.07 -21.39 4.97
C GLU A 152 3.61 -21.54 5.03
N LEU A 153 4.33 -21.05 4.02
CA LEU A 153 5.79 -21.00 4.04
C LEU A 153 6.29 -20.08 5.16
N ALA A 154 5.79 -18.84 5.21
CA ALA A 154 6.15 -17.87 6.25
C ALA A 154 5.91 -18.44 7.66
N LYS A 155 4.78 -19.13 7.85
CA LYS A 155 4.46 -19.79 9.12
C LYS A 155 5.48 -20.86 9.51
N ARG A 156 5.95 -21.67 8.56
CA ARG A 156 7.00 -22.69 8.79
C ARG A 156 8.35 -22.06 9.16
N GLU A 157 8.61 -20.86 8.64
CA GLU A 157 9.82 -20.08 8.92
C GLU A 157 9.69 -19.16 10.14
N ALA A 158 8.60 -19.27 10.91
CA ALA A 158 8.29 -18.41 12.05
C ALA A 158 8.27 -16.91 11.71
N LYS A 159 7.84 -16.57 10.49
CA LYS A 159 7.67 -15.19 9.99
C LYS A 159 6.22 -14.74 10.08
N HIS A 160 6.02 -13.43 10.19
CA HIS A 160 4.71 -12.80 10.08
C HIS A 160 4.41 -12.47 8.61
N SER A 161 3.32 -13.02 8.07
CA SER A 161 2.89 -12.70 6.71
C SER A 161 2.23 -11.32 6.65
N LEU A 162 2.75 -10.45 5.81
CA LEU A 162 2.13 -9.17 5.44
C LEU A 162 1.67 -9.28 3.98
N VAL A 163 0.41 -9.00 3.68
CA VAL A 163 -0.11 -9.05 2.31
C VAL A 163 -0.46 -7.64 1.85
N HIS A 164 0.17 -7.19 0.76
CA HIS A 164 -0.22 -5.98 0.07
C HIS A 164 -1.27 -6.30 -1.00
N CYS A 165 -2.53 -6.04 -0.68
CA CYS A 165 -3.65 -6.15 -1.63
C CYS A 165 -3.82 -4.88 -2.44
N VAL A 166 -4.04 -5.01 -3.75
CA VAL A 166 -4.28 -3.87 -4.65
C VAL A 166 -5.78 -3.72 -4.91
N HIS A 167 -6.33 -2.58 -4.51
CA HIS A 167 -7.72 -2.20 -4.78
C HIS A 167 -7.76 -1.02 -5.75
N GLY A 168 -8.05 -1.29 -7.03
CA GLY A 168 -8.04 -0.26 -8.08
C GLY A 168 -6.64 -0.07 -8.66
N SER A 169 -6.11 -1.13 -9.29
CA SER A 169 -4.81 -1.07 -9.95
C SER A 169 -4.78 -0.04 -11.10
N LYS A 170 -3.59 0.25 -11.66
CA LYS A 170 -3.44 1.05 -12.89
C LYS A 170 -4.36 0.62 -14.02
N THR A 171 -4.75 -0.66 -14.02
CA THR A 171 -5.62 -1.27 -15.02
C THR A 171 -7.02 -1.62 -14.49
N GLY A 172 -7.41 -1.08 -13.33
CA GLY A 172 -8.74 -1.24 -12.73
C GLY A 172 -8.97 -2.58 -12.03
N LEU A 173 -7.91 -3.35 -11.72
CA LEU A 173 -8.04 -4.63 -11.04
C LEU A 173 -8.23 -4.44 -9.52
N VAL A 174 -9.12 -5.24 -8.94
CA VAL A 174 -9.27 -5.41 -7.49
C VAL A 174 -8.88 -6.84 -7.17
N LEU A 175 -7.78 -7.04 -6.45
CA LEU A 175 -7.22 -8.37 -6.23
C LEU A 175 -6.64 -8.52 -4.80
N PRO A 176 -6.93 -9.65 -4.13
CA PRO A 176 -7.88 -10.70 -4.52
C PRO A 176 -9.33 -10.23 -4.33
N LYS A 177 -10.27 -10.75 -5.14
CA LYS A 177 -11.71 -10.62 -4.84
C LYS A 177 -12.11 -11.76 -3.90
N GLY A 178 -12.28 -11.48 -2.60
CA GLY A 178 -12.75 -12.46 -1.61
C GLY A 178 -12.68 -11.97 -0.16
N ASN A 179 -13.42 -12.62 0.74
CA ASN A 179 -13.40 -12.34 2.19
C ASN A 179 -12.04 -12.73 2.77
N ILE A 180 -11.24 -11.73 3.13
CA ILE A 180 -10.02 -11.92 3.92
C ILE A 180 -10.46 -12.35 5.33
N SER A 181 -10.34 -13.64 5.62
CA SER A 181 -10.64 -14.19 6.95
C SER A 181 -9.65 -13.63 7.97
N ARG A 182 -10.15 -12.99 9.02
CA ARG A 182 -9.36 -12.59 10.18
C ARG A 182 -9.09 -13.84 11.03
N THR A 183 -7.90 -14.41 10.90
CA THR A 183 -7.33 -15.30 11.92
C THR A 183 -6.58 -14.49 12.96
#